data_AF-A0A560WNS4-F1
#
_entry.id   AF-A0A560WNS4-F1
#
_cell.length_a   1.000
_cell.length_b   1.000
_cell.length_c   1.000
_cell.angle_alpha   90.00
_cell.angle_beta   90.00
_cell.angle_gamma   90.00
#
_symmetry.space_group_name_H-M   'P 1'
#
loop_
_entity.id
_entity.type
_entity.pdbx_description
1 polymer ?
#
loop_
_entity_poly.entity_id
_entity_poly.type
_entity_poly.pdbx_seq_one_letter_code
_entity_poly.pdbx_strand_id
1 'polypeptide(L)'
;MEDRCHLAEVTGYKTFLQLQGVEIDENTHIPNEHEENFMNFCQFYDSIILSNLLRIMKSQLGNIGMEYRIDSDLVEKSDGYDKYYHWPLCHPWVSQKYVYYHPNIFGYSETNLTAEQSRDRLRWVLHTVAPRLNVGERPLVLDQFNFIDNTEIGWAVTGNEQLDEFMRLAAQESHDRNVEVALWTTIDWPRDVLFNGTFKLGMEGWTLNGDPRIDPSDRKGVILDAGSSMSQRPQLSFPLDHGYHVYVELECRQGDAVVSVRTSNDHFDEVTLSAGPQTIDLTLSAYGGFLSLGCLSGSVVIRRVRLYDRYYSQGGRQPNGEEGSTYGYFKKHFLENRA
;
A
#
# COMPACT_ATOMS: atom_id res chain seq x y z
N MET A 1 -10.75 17.23 -8.90
CA MET A 1 -9.73 17.08 -9.96
C MET A 1 -9.17 18.43 -10.44
N GLU A 2 -9.52 19.56 -9.81
CA GLU A 2 -9.00 20.89 -10.19
C GLU A 2 -7.79 21.37 -9.37
N ASP A 3 -7.39 20.64 -8.31
CA ASP A 3 -6.34 21.10 -7.37
C ASP A 3 -4.92 20.59 -7.66
N ARG A 4 -4.65 20.00 -8.84
CA ARG A 4 -3.28 19.55 -9.19
C ARG A 4 -2.42 20.62 -9.88
N CYS A 5 -2.92 21.82 -10.08
CA CYS A 5 -2.31 22.85 -10.93
C CYS A 5 -1.17 23.67 -10.27
N HIS A 6 -0.75 23.37 -9.03
CA HIS A 6 0.08 24.31 -8.25
C HIS A 6 1.41 23.78 -7.71
N LEU A 7 1.87 22.58 -8.09
CA LEU A 7 3.15 22.05 -7.57
C LEU A 7 4.34 22.15 -8.54
N ALA A 8 4.11 22.58 -9.77
CA ALA A 8 5.14 23.17 -10.62
C ALA A 8 4.51 24.41 -11.26
N GLU A 9 5.07 25.61 -11.07
CA GLU A 9 4.63 26.70 -11.92
C GLU A 9 4.92 26.30 -13.37
N VAL A 10 3.87 26.25 -14.19
CA VAL A 10 3.93 25.91 -15.62
C VAL A 10 5.00 26.75 -16.33
N THR A 11 5.30 27.96 -15.82
CA THR A 11 6.36 28.85 -16.28
C THR A 11 7.74 28.20 -16.28
N GLY A 12 8.14 27.53 -15.19
CA GLY A 12 9.46 26.89 -15.09
C GLY A 12 9.64 25.75 -16.09
N TYR A 13 8.60 24.95 -16.29
CA TYR A 13 8.59 23.87 -17.28
C TYR A 13 8.59 24.42 -18.71
N LYS A 14 7.78 25.44 -19.00
CA LYS A 14 7.77 26.14 -20.30
C LYS A 14 9.14 26.71 -20.65
N THR A 15 9.82 27.36 -19.70
CA THR A 15 11.19 27.83 -19.90
C THR A 15 12.15 26.68 -20.16
N PHE A 16 12.03 25.56 -19.44
CA PHE A 16 12.83 24.36 -19.71
C PHE A 16 12.62 23.86 -21.14
N LEU A 17 11.38 23.74 -21.61
CA LEU A 17 11.06 23.34 -22.98
C LEU A 17 11.68 24.27 -24.02
N GLN A 18 11.56 25.60 -23.83
CA GLN A 18 12.20 26.59 -24.71
C GLN A 18 13.72 26.41 -24.78
N LEU A 19 14.37 26.13 -23.64
CA LEU A 19 15.81 25.86 -23.60
C LEU A 19 16.20 24.55 -24.30
N GLN A 20 15.30 23.58 -24.37
CA GLN A 20 15.45 22.36 -25.17
C GLN A 20 15.12 22.58 -26.67
N GLY A 21 14.73 23.79 -27.07
CA GLY A 21 14.34 24.10 -28.44
C GLY A 21 12.96 23.56 -28.83
N VAL A 22 12.12 23.21 -27.86
CA VAL A 22 10.74 22.79 -28.08
C VAL A 22 9.87 24.03 -28.26
N GLU A 23 9.09 24.07 -29.34
CA GLU A 23 8.10 25.12 -29.55
C GLU A 23 7.00 25.04 -28.50
N ILE A 24 6.70 26.17 -27.86
CA ILE A 24 5.65 26.25 -26.83
C ILE A 24 4.65 27.35 -27.18
N ASP A 25 3.43 27.17 -26.71
CA ASP A 25 2.33 28.11 -26.85
C ASP A 25 1.61 28.36 -25.51
N GLU A 26 0.48 29.07 -25.56
CA GLU A 26 -0.36 29.33 -24.39
C GLU A 26 -0.98 28.05 -23.82
N ASN A 27 -1.28 27.04 -24.65
CA ASN A 27 -1.92 25.77 -24.28
C ASN A 27 -0.94 24.72 -23.73
N THR A 28 0.36 24.96 -23.84
CA THR A 28 1.40 24.10 -23.28
C THR A 28 1.19 23.95 -21.77
N HIS A 29 1.05 22.72 -21.29
CA HIS A 29 0.77 22.37 -19.90
C HIS A 29 1.73 21.27 -19.41
N ILE A 30 1.64 20.93 -18.12
CA ILE A 30 2.35 19.76 -17.59
C ILE A 30 1.71 18.50 -18.20
N PRO A 31 2.45 17.70 -18.98
CA PRO A 31 1.88 16.55 -19.67
C PRO A 31 1.54 15.42 -18.70
N ASN A 32 0.50 14.67 -19.04
CA ASN A 32 0.24 13.34 -18.51
C ASN A 32 1.20 12.30 -19.15
N GLU A 33 1.26 11.11 -18.57
CA GLU A 33 2.17 10.01 -18.97
C GLU A 33 2.02 9.48 -20.41
N HIS A 34 0.97 9.90 -21.13
CA HIS A 34 0.72 9.50 -22.51
C HIS A 34 0.80 10.67 -23.50
N GLU A 35 1.12 11.86 -23.02
CA GLU A 35 1.15 13.08 -23.82
C GLU A 35 2.56 13.37 -24.33
N GLU A 36 2.61 14.10 -25.44
CA GLU A 36 3.85 14.62 -25.98
C GLU A 36 4.58 15.45 -24.90
N ASN A 37 5.91 15.40 -24.92
CA ASN A 37 6.79 16.03 -23.92
C ASN A 37 6.78 15.40 -22.52
N PHE A 38 6.09 14.28 -22.24
CA PHE A 38 6.21 13.62 -20.93
C PHE A 38 7.65 13.29 -20.54
N MET A 39 8.46 12.82 -21.49
CA MET A 39 9.92 12.65 -21.33
C MET A 39 10.63 13.94 -20.90
N ASN A 40 10.27 15.09 -21.48
CA ASN A 40 10.83 16.39 -21.10
C ASN A 40 10.39 16.79 -19.68
N PHE A 41 9.16 16.46 -19.29
CA PHE A 41 8.70 16.66 -17.92
C PHE A 41 9.48 15.81 -16.92
N CYS A 42 9.70 14.52 -17.20
CA CYS A 42 10.53 13.66 -16.36
C CYS A 42 11.95 14.25 -16.15
N GLN A 43 12.59 14.70 -17.24
CA GLN A 43 13.90 15.34 -17.19
C GLN A 43 13.89 16.66 -16.42
N PHE A 44 12.87 17.50 -16.62
CA PHE A 44 12.70 18.74 -15.88
C PHE A 44 12.55 18.49 -14.38
N TYR A 45 11.69 17.54 -14.01
CA TYR A 45 11.45 17.18 -12.62
C TYR A 45 12.76 16.69 -11.98
N ASP A 46 13.43 15.74 -12.60
CA ASP A 46 14.65 15.14 -12.07
C ASP A 46 15.82 16.13 -12.00
N SER A 47 16.17 16.74 -13.13
CA SER A 47 17.39 17.53 -13.26
C SER A 47 17.27 18.92 -12.64
N ILE A 48 16.06 19.48 -12.56
CA ILE A 48 15.82 20.83 -12.05
C ILE A 48 15.12 20.80 -10.70
N ILE A 49 13.92 20.22 -10.61
CA ILE A 49 13.10 20.31 -9.39
C ILE A 49 13.73 19.49 -8.25
N LEU A 50 13.92 18.19 -8.47
CA LEU A 50 14.44 17.26 -7.48
C LEU A 50 15.87 17.63 -7.09
N SER A 51 16.75 17.90 -8.06
CA SER A 51 18.13 18.33 -7.79
C SER A 51 18.20 19.59 -6.91
N ASN A 52 17.36 20.61 -7.18
CA ASN A 52 17.32 21.82 -6.36
C ASN A 52 16.73 21.56 -4.97
N LEU A 53 15.66 20.77 -4.88
CA LEU A 53 15.05 20.41 -3.60
C LEU A 53 16.07 19.68 -2.71
N LEU A 54 16.75 18.66 -3.26
CA LEU A 54 17.77 17.90 -2.54
C LEU A 54 18.95 18.79 -2.11
N ARG A 55 19.39 19.73 -2.96
CA ARG A 55 20.43 20.70 -2.60
C ARG A 55 20.01 21.58 -1.42
N ILE A 56 18.79 22.11 -1.45
CA ILE A 56 18.24 22.94 -0.37
C ILE A 56 18.12 22.10 0.91
N MET A 57 17.51 20.91 0.83
CA MET A 57 17.36 20.02 1.98
C MET A 57 18.71 19.65 2.60
N LYS A 58 19.72 19.31 1.78
CA LYS A 58 21.09 19.04 2.24
C LYS A 58 21.68 20.23 3.00
N SER A 59 21.42 21.46 2.54
CA SER A 59 21.91 22.68 3.20
C SER A 59 21.23 22.97 4.55
N GLN A 60 19.96 22.57 4.72
CA GLN A 60 19.16 22.89 5.90
C GLN A 60 19.14 21.75 6.94
N LEU A 61 19.10 20.51 6.47
CA LEU A 61 18.90 19.30 7.28
C LEU A 61 20.19 18.48 7.41
N GLY A 62 21.24 18.79 6.64
CA GLY A 62 22.46 18.00 6.60
C GLY A 62 22.28 16.70 5.82
N ASN A 63 22.70 15.57 6.38
CA ASN A 63 22.62 14.29 5.67
C ASN A 63 21.17 13.90 5.39
N ILE A 64 20.84 13.77 4.11
CA ILE A 64 19.53 13.33 3.64
C ILE A 64 19.65 11.96 2.99
N GLY A 65 18.60 11.16 3.14
CA GLY A 65 18.44 9.91 2.41
C GLY A 65 17.27 9.99 1.45
N MET A 66 17.33 9.19 0.38
CA MET A 66 16.29 9.16 -0.64
C MET A 66 16.08 7.74 -1.16
N GLU A 67 14.82 7.37 -1.32
CA GLU A 67 14.45 6.20 -2.09
C GLU A 67 14.55 6.50 -3.58
N TYR A 68 15.28 5.65 -4.31
CA TYR A 68 15.45 5.76 -5.74
C TYR A 68 14.44 4.86 -6.45
N ARG A 69 13.70 5.43 -7.40
CA ARG A 69 12.82 4.69 -8.30
C ARG A 69 13.66 3.84 -9.25
N ILE A 70 13.55 2.53 -9.14
CA ILE A 70 14.26 1.57 -10.00
C ILE A 70 13.43 1.14 -11.20
N ASP A 71 12.12 1.35 -11.13
CA ASP A 71 11.22 1.16 -12.27
C ASP A 71 11.43 2.23 -13.33
N SER A 72 11.10 1.88 -14.56
CA SER A 72 11.20 2.78 -15.71
C SER A 72 9.81 3.13 -16.21
N ASP A 73 9.57 4.40 -16.46
CA ASP A 73 8.26 4.85 -16.94
C ASP A 73 8.23 4.80 -18.47
N LEU A 74 7.22 4.15 -19.04
CA LEU A 74 7.02 4.12 -20.48
C LEU A 74 6.62 5.52 -20.95
N VAL A 75 7.40 6.11 -21.85
CA VAL A 75 7.15 7.48 -22.32
C VAL A 75 6.65 7.55 -23.75
N GLU A 76 6.88 6.51 -24.55
CA GLU A 76 6.50 6.47 -25.96
C GLU A 76 6.34 5.02 -26.40
N LYS A 77 5.18 4.70 -26.97
CA LYS A 77 4.95 3.42 -27.67
C LYS A 77 5.12 3.66 -29.16
N SER A 78 5.98 2.88 -29.81
CA SER A 78 6.09 2.86 -31.27
C SER A 78 6.07 1.43 -31.79
N ASP A 79 5.68 1.26 -33.05
CA ASP A 79 5.66 -0.05 -33.70
C ASP A 79 7.08 -0.64 -33.76
N GLY A 80 7.39 -1.50 -32.78
CA GLY A 80 8.64 -2.25 -32.68
C GLY A 80 9.66 -1.73 -31.67
N TYR A 81 9.42 -0.59 -31.00
CA TYR A 81 10.30 -0.12 -29.92
C TYR A 81 9.55 0.73 -28.89
N ASP A 82 9.50 0.25 -27.65
CA ASP A 82 9.01 1.02 -26.50
C ASP A 82 10.16 1.84 -25.92
N LYS A 83 9.91 3.13 -25.70
CA LYS A 83 10.88 4.05 -25.10
C LYS A 83 10.54 4.24 -23.64
N TYR A 84 11.52 4.02 -22.79
CA TYR A 84 11.39 4.15 -21.34
C TYR A 84 12.26 5.30 -20.82
N TYR A 85 11.75 6.01 -19.82
CA TYR A 85 12.57 6.90 -18.99
C TYR A 85 13.09 6.13 -17.79
N HIS A 86 14.42 6.08 -17.67
CA HIS A 86 15.11 5.49 -16.53
C HIS A 86 15.50 6.61 -15.57
N TRP A 87 14.95 6.60 -14.36
CA TRP A 87 15.27 7.59 -13.34
C TRP A 87 16.74 7.49 -12.92
N PRO A 88 17.42 8.63 -12.64
CA PRO A 88 18.77 8.58 -12.10
C PRO A 88 18.80 7.87 -10.76
N LEU A 89 19.78 6.99 -10.61
CA LEU A 89 19.99 6.20 -9.38
C LEU A 89 21.07 6.82 -8.48
N CYS A 90 21.43 8.08 -8.74
CA CYS A 90 22.35 8.84 -7.92
C CYS A 90 22.08 10.35 -8.02
N HIS A 91 22.11 11.01 -6.88
CA HIS A 91 22.16 12.46 -6.78
C HIS A 91 23.29 12.88 -5.82
N PRO A 92 24.09 13.91 -6.18
CA PRO A 92 25.25 14.33 -5.38
C PRO A 92 24.89 14.87 -3.99
N TRP A 93 23.62 15.19 -3.75
CA TRP A 93 23.14 15.73 -2.49
C TRP A 93 22.61 14.67 -1.52
N VAL A 94 22.47 13.42 -1.97
CA VAL A 94 21.96 12.29 -1.18
C VAL A 94 23.12 11.57 -0.49
N SER A 95 22.96 11.32 0.81
CA SER A 95 23.99 10.69 1.65
C SER A 95 23.68 9.22 2.00
N GLN A 96 22.39 8.84 1.91
CA GLN A 96 21.90 7.49 2.13
C GLN A 96 20.96 7.10 0.99
N LYS A 97 21.21 5.97 0.35
CA LYS A 97 20.34 5.45 -0.71
C LYS A 97 19.42 4.39 -0.15
N TYR A 98 18.14 4.51 -0.50
CA TYR A 98 17.12 3.50 -0.25
C TYR A 98 16.60 2.99 -1.59
N VAL A 99 16.26 1.71 -1.64
CA VAL A 99 15.59 1.06 -2.78
C VAL A 99 14.60 0.03 -2.27
N TYR A 100 13.70 -0.39 -3.14
CA TYR A 100 12.77 -1.48 -2.89
C TYR A 100 13.09 -2.68 -3.79
N TYR A 101 12.58 -3.83 -3.41
CA TYR A 101 12.54 -5.03 -4.23
C TYR A 101 11.16 -5.64 -4.07
N HIS A 102 10.49 -5.92 -5.18
CA HIS A 102 9.35 -6.83 -5.22
C HIS A 102 9.57 -7.84 -6.35
N PRO A 103 8.90 -9.00 -6.32
CA PRO A 103 9.18 -10.09 -7.25
C PRO A 103 8.80 -9.71 -8.67
N ASN A 104 7.83 -8.80 -8.81
CA ASN A 104 7.29 -8.34 -10.09
C ASN A 104 8.15 -7.29 -10.81
N ILE A 105 9.38 -7.03 -10.34
CA ILE A 105 10.29 -6.12 -11.03
C ILE A 105 10.48 -6.57 -12.48
N PHE A 106 10.58 -5.59 -13.41
CA PHE A 106 10.56 -5.74 -14.87
C PHE A 106 9.23 -6.08 -15.55
N GLY A 107 8.15 -6.29 -14.80
CA GLY A 107 6.83 -6.56 -15.40
C GLY A 107 6.77 -7.86 -16.22
N TYR A 108 7.63 -8.84 -15.92
CA TYR A 108 7.58 -10.15 -16.56
C TYR A 108 6.24 -10.85 -16.28
N SER A 109 5.75 -11.62 -17.26
CA SER A 109 4.50 -12.37 -17.18
C SER A 109 4.54 -13.63 -16.30
N GLU A 110 5.72 -13.97 -15.79
CA GLU A 110 5.95 -15.15 -14.95
C GLU A 110 5.44 -14.89 -13.54
N THR A 111 4.34 -15.54 -13.19
CA THR A 111 3.68 -15.37 -11.88
C THR A 111 4.27 -16.24 -10.78
N ASN A 112 5.11 -17.22 -11.12
CA ASN A 112 5.69 -18.17 -10.18
C ASN A 112 7.19 -18.29 -10.45
N LEU A 113 8.01 -17.76 -9.54
CA LEU A 113 9.47 -17.74 -9.69
C LEU A 113 10.11 -18.82 -8.83
N THR A 114 11.11 -19.51 -9.36
CA THR A 114 12.00 -20.33 -8.53
C THR A 114 12.84 -19.45 -7.60
N ALA A 115 13.48 -20.07 -6.60
CA ALA A 115 14.41 -19.36 -5.73
C ALA A 115 15.54 -18.68 -6.51
N GLU A 116 16.09 -19.34 -7.53
CA GLU A 116 17.16 -18.81 -8.37
C GLU A 116 16.70 -17.63 -9.23
N GLN A 117 15.53 -17.73 -9.87
CA GLN A 117 14.96 -16.63 -10.65
C GLN A 117 14.69 -15.40 -9.78
N SER A 118 14.14 -15.62 -8.59
CA SER A 118 13.89 -14.56 -7.62
C SER A 118 15.20 -13.91 -7.15
N ARG A 119 16.23 -14.73 -6.88
CA ARG A 119 17.58 -14.26 -6.55
C ARG A 119 18.20 -13.47 -7.69
N ASP A 120 18.04 -13.88 -8.94
CA ASP A 120 18.62 -13.16 -10.08
C ASP A 120 17.98 -11.78 -10.25
N ARG A 121 16.67 -11.66 -10.01
CA ARG A 121 15.96 -10.37 -9.96
C ARG A 121 16.48 -9.47 -8.83
N LEU A 122 16.60 -10.00 -7.61
CA LEU A 122 17.17 -9.25 -6.49
C LEU A 122 18.61 -8.81 -6.79
N ARG A 123 19.43 -9.74 -7.27
CA ARG A 123 20.82 -9.51 -7.65
C ARG A 123 20.92 -8.37 -8.66
N TRP A 124 20.02 -8.29 -9.65
CA TRP A 124 20.00 -7.17 -10.59
C TRP A 124 19.74 -5.83 -9.89
N VAL A 125 18.78 -5.75 -8.96
CA VAL A 125 18.51 -4.51 -8.20
C VAL A 125 19.77 -4.06 -7.48
N LEU A 126 20.39 -4.99 -6.74
CA LEU A 126 21.60 -4.71 -5.99
C LEU A 126 22.76 -4.30 -6.91
N HIS A 127 22.94 -4.94 -8.06
CA HIS A 127 23.97 -4.57 -9.03
C HIS A 127 23.71 -3.27 -9.78
N THR A 128 22.46 -2.87 -9.93
CA THR A 128 22.14 -1.65 -10.69
C THR A 128 22.38 -0.41 -9.83
N VAL A 129 22.15 -0.53 -8.52
CA VAL A 129 22.20 0.59 -7.57
C VAL A 129 23.48 0.62 -6.75
N ALA A 130 23.96 -0.51 -6.23
CA ALA A 130 25.16 -0.56 -5.38
C ALA A 130 26.46 -0.03 -6.03
N PRO A 131 26.78 -0.24 -7.33
CA PRO A 131 28.02 0.29 -7.91
C PRO A 131 28.01 1.80 -8.09
N ARG A 132 26.89 2.48 -7.85
CA ARG A 132 26.75 3.94 -8.03
C ARG A 132 27.00 4.72 -6.74
N LEU A 133 27.57 4.10 -5.70
CA LEU A 133 27.85 4.80 -4.45
C LEU A 133 28.90 5.91 -4.67
N ASN A 134 28.55 7.14 -4.31
CA ASN A 134 29.50 8.26 -4.31
C ASN A 134 30.44 8.17 -3.10
N VAL A 135 31.59 8.84 -3.19
CA VAL A 135 32.53 8.95 -2.07
C VAL A 135 31.82 9.57 -0.86
N GLY A 136 31.79 8.83 0.26
CA GLY A 136 31.15 9.26 1.50
C GLY A 136 29.67 8.87 1.64
N GLU A 137 29.08 8.20 0.64
CA GLU A 137 27.77 7.58 0.82
C GLU A 137 27.85 6.34 1.71
N ARG A 138 26.80 6.14 2.50
CA ARG A 138 26.61 4.93 3.30
C ARG A 138 26.24 3.74 2.42
N PRO A 139 26.39 2.51 2.92
CA PRO A 139 25.95 1.33 2.18
C PRO A 139 24.46 1.41 1.80
N LEU A 140 24.10 0.79 0.69
CA LEU A 140 22.72 0.74 0.20
C LEU A 140 21.81 0.11 1.26
N VAL A 141 20.63 0.69 1.45
CA VAL A 141 19.55 0.09 2.23
C VAL A 141 18.46 -0.37 1.27
N LEU A 142 18.17 -1.66 1.28
CA LEU A 142 16.95 -2.23 0.69
C LEU A 142 15.81 -2.04 1.70
N ASP A 143 15.12 -0.92 1.60
CA ASP A 143 14.14 -0.44 2.61
C ASP A 143 12.81 -1.19 2.55
N GLN A 144 12.48 -1.69 1.36
CA GLN A 144 11.28 -2.49 1.12
C GLN A 144 11.69 -3.82 0.50
N PHE A 145 12.13 -4.78 1.32
CA PHE A 145 12.36 -6.14 0.86
C PHE A 145 11.03 -6.92 0.83
N ASN A 146 10.23 -6.65 -0.19
CA ASN A 146 8.91 -7.24 -0.42
C ASN A 146 9.07 -8.64 -1.04
N PHE A 147 9.68 -9.56 -0.29
CA PHE A 147 9.95 -10.91 -0.79
C PHE A 147 8.67 -11.72 -1.00
N ILE A 148 7.64 -11.44 -0.20
CA ILE A 148 6.24 -11.71 -0.52
C ILE A 148 5.64 -10.37 -0.89
N ASP A 149 4.92 -10.26 -2.01
CA ASP A 149 4.19 -9.03 -2.32
C ASP A 149 2.82 -9.37 -2.90
N ASN A 150 1.79 -9.09 -2.11
CA ASN A 150 0.41 -9.25 -2.51
C ASN A 150 -0.27 -7.88 -2.67
N THR A 151 0.44 -6.85 -3.13
CA THR A 151 -0.18 -5.54 -3.35
C THR A 151 -1.20 -5.60 -4.49
N GLU A 152 -0.88 -6.34 -5.56
CA GLU A 152 -1.70 -6.50 -6.75
C GLU A 152 -2.09 -7.96 -6.98
N ILE A 153 -3.05 -8.20 -7.87
CA ILE A 153 -3.41 -9.54 -8.30
C ILE A 153 -2.55 -9.97 -9.48
N GLY A 154 -2.14 -11.23 -9.48
CA GLY A 154 -1.36 -11.82 -10.56
C GLY A 154 0.09 -11.37 -10.59
N TRP A 155 0.57 -10.66 -9.57
CA TRP A 155 1.99 -10.40 -9.39
C TRP A 155 2.76 -11.69 -9.13
N ALA A 156 4.02 -11.67 -9.54
CA ALA A 156 4.93 -12.77 -9.32
C ALA A 156 5.05 -13.13 -7.83
N VAL A 157 5.01 -14.42 -7.54
CA VAL A 157 5.27 -14.98 -6.21
C VAL A 157 6.69 -15.54 -6.16
N THR A 158 7.43 -15.10 -5.15
CA THR A 158 8.80 -15.55 -4.90
C THR A 158 8.83 -16.94 -4.31
N GLY A 159 9.57 -17.84 -4.96
CA GLY A 159 10.03 -19.11 -4.41
C GLY A 159 8.94 -20.17 -4.24
N ASN A 160 7.67 -19.82 -4.02
CA ASN A 160 6.61 -20.76 -3.63
C ASN A 160 7.10 -21.71 -2.52
N GLU A 161 7.22 -23.00 -2.82
CA GLU A 161 7.74 -24.04 -1.90
C GLU A 161 9.23 -23.88 -1.56
N GLN A 162 9.98 -23.09 -2.35
CA GLN A 162 11.41 -22.82 -2.22
C GLN A 162 11.71 -21.50 -1.50
N LEU A 163 10.74 -20.93 -0.76
CA LEU A 163 10.91 -19.65 -0.09
C LEU A 163 12.12 -19.62 0.87
N ASP A 164 12.35 -20.69 1.64
CA ASP A 164 13.51 -20.79 2.55
C ASP A 164 14.85 -20.67 1.78
N GLU A 165 14.94 -21.32 0.62
CA GLU A 165 16.14 -21.30 -0.22
C GLU A 165 16.34 -19.92 -0.85
N PHE A 166 15.26 -19.27 -1.31
CA PHE A 166 15.34 -17.88 -1.76
C PHE A 166 15.85 -16.97 -0.65
N MET A 167 15.31 -17.07 0.56
CA MET A 167 15.71 -16.20 1.67
C MET A 167 17.18 -16.41 2.06
N ARG A 168 17.67 -17.65 2.01
CA ARG A 168 19.09 -17.97 2.18
C ARG A 168 19.95 -17.30 1.10
N LEU A 169 19.55 -17.40 -0.16
CA LEU A 169 20.25 -16.80 -1.29
C LEU A 169 20.21 -15.26 -1.21
N ALA A 170 19.08 -14.66 -0.86
CA ALA A 170 18.92 -13.22 -0.72
C ALA A 170 19.80 -12.65 0.41
N ALA A 171 19.88 -13.35 1.54
CA ALA A 171 20.78 -12.99 2.63
C ALA A 171 22.25 -13.01 2.18
N GLN A 172 22.65 -14.04 1.43
CA GLN A 172 24.00 -14.11 0.84
C GLN A 172 24.26 -12.94 -0.12
N GLU A 173 23.35 -12.65 -1.07
CA GLU A 173 23.54 -11.56 -2.03
C GLU A 173 23.64 -10.19 -1.35
N SER A 174 22.86 -9.98 -0.29
CA SER A 174 22.85 -8.73 0.49
C SER A 174 24.14 -8.59 1.30
N HIS A 175 24.57 -9.66 1.98
CA HIS A 175 25.82 -9.69 2.75
C HIS A 175 27.04 -9.43 1.85
N ASP A 176 27.16 -10.14 0.72
CA ASP A 176 28.30 -10.01 -0.19
C ASP A 176 28.43 -8.61 -0.80
N ARG A 177 27.35 -7.84 -0.81
CA ARG A 177 27.30 -6.46 -1.33
C ARG A 177 27.24 -5.40 -0.24
N ASN A 178 27.34 -5.80 1.03
CA ASN A 178 27.22 -4.89 2.17
C ASN A 178 25.91 -4.07 2.11
N VAL A 179 24.79 -4.72 1.82
CA VAL A 179 23.46 -4.10 1.73
C VAL A 179 22.71 -4.35 3.03
N GLU A 180 22.22 -3.27 3.63
CA GLU A 180 21.30 -3.36 4.76
C GLU A 180 19.89 -3.65 4.24
N VAL A 181 19.13 -4.49 4.94
CA VAL A 181 17.81 -4.93 4.49
C VAL A 181 16.78 -4.63 5.56
N ALA A 182 15.68 -4.03 5.15
CA ALA A 182 14.50 -3.78 5.96
C ALA A 182 13.26 -4.37 5.26
N LEU A 183 12.27 -4.73 6.07
CA LEU A 183 10.93 -5.06 5.59
C LEU A 183 10.10 -3.79 5.60
N TRP A 184 9.29 -3.58 4.56
CA TRP A 184 8.39 -2.45 4.49
C TRP A 184 7.44 -2.39 5.69
N THR A 185 6.88 -3.54 6.07
CA THR A 185 6.23 -3.70 7.37
C THR A 185 6.58 -5.00 8.03
N THR A 186 6.58 -4.95 9.36
CA THR A 186 6.75 -6.12 10.22
C THR A 186 5.41 -6.75 10.60
N ILE A 187 4.28 -6.16 10.20
CA ILE A 187 2.92 -6.61 10.51
C ILE A 187 2.08 -6.46 9.24
N ASP A 188 1.35 -7.51 8.90
CA ASP A 188 0.37 -7.52 7.82
C ASP A 188 -0.77 -6.57 8.16
N TRP A 189 -1.16 -5.71 7.22
CA TRP A 189 -2.20 -4.73 7.48
C TRP A 189 -3.47 -5.03 6.67
N PRO A 190 -4.65 -5.00 7.30
CA PRO A 190 -5.89 -5.15 6.58
C PRO A 190 -6.23 -3.91 5.75
N ARG A 191 -6.86 -4.12 4.59
CA ARG A 191 -7.47 -3.05 3.81
C ARG A 191 -8.93 -2.87 4.22
N ASP A 192 -9.21 -1.81 4.97
CA ASP A 192 -10.59 -1.42 5.26
C ASP A 192 -11.24 -0.75 4.05
N VAL A 193 -12.34 -1.33 3.58
CA VAL A 193 -13.07 -0.83 2.41
C VAL A 193 -14.27 0.04 2.75
N LEU A 194 -14.60 0.19 4.05
CA LEU A 194 -15.72 1.00 4.46
C LEU A 194 -15.35 2.47 4.53
N PHE A 195 -16.17 3.28 3.89
CA PHE A 195 -16.16 4.72 4.11
C PHE A 195 -16.77 5.05 5.48
N ASN A 196 -16.08 5.90 6.24
CA ASN A 196 -16.58 6.46 7.50
C ASN A 196 -17.04 5.39 8.53
N GLY A 197 -16.35 4.26 8.61
CA GLY A 197 -16.63 3.20 9.59
C GLY A 197 -16.40 3.58 11.06
N THR A 198 -15.76 4.72 11.32
CA THR A 198 -15.55 5.28 12.68
C THR A 198 -16.52 6.42 13.03
N PHE A 199 -17.44 6.75 12.11
CA PHE A 199 -18.46 7.80 12.27
C PHE A 199 -17.92 9.19 12.62
N LYS A 200 -16.65 9.49 12.27
CA LYS A 200 -16.06 10.83 12.46
C LYS A 200 -16.75 11.90 11.61
N LEU A 201 -17.38 11.49 10.51
CA LEU A 201 -18.22 12.33 9.65
C LEU A 201 -19.73 12.14 9.95
N GLY A 202 -20.07 11.71 11.18
CA GLY A 202 -21.43 11.31 11.52
C GLY A 202 -21.85 10.06 10.74
N MET A 203 -23.07 10.06 10.18
CA MET A 203 -23.63 8.93 9.40
C MET A 203 -23.42 9.05 7.89
N GLU A 204 -22.54 9.96 7.44
CA GLU A 204 -22.25 10.13 6.01
C GLU A 204 -21.76 8.82 5.37
N GLY A 205 -22.27 8.54 4.17
CA GLY A 205 -21.95 7.34 3.39
C GLY A 205 -22.67 6.05 3.82
N TRP A 206 -23.54 6.12 4.84
CA TRP A 206 -24.37 4.99 5.26
C TRP A 206 -25.81 5.13 4.77
N THR A 207 -26.38 4.04 4.26
CA THR A 207 -27.82 3.93 4.00
C THR A 207 -28.51 3.43 5.27
N LEU A 208 -29.46 4.19 5.77
CA LEU A 208 -30.12 3.97 7.05
C LEU A 208 -31.56 3.47 6.84
N ASN A 209 -32.02 2.59 7.72
CA ASN A 209 -33.42 2.16 7.80
C ASN A 209 -33.86 2.15 9.27
N GLY A 210 -35.11 2.55 9.53
CA GLY A 210 -35.62 2.81 10.88
C GLY A 210 -35.19 4.20 11.37
N ASP A 211 -34.76 4.29 12.64
CA ASP A 211 -34.31 5.53 13.29
C ASP A 211 -32.89 5.42 13.90
N PRO A 212 -31.84 5.07 13.14
CA PRO A 212 -30.46 5.18 13.60
C PRO A 212 -30.13 6.63 14.01
N ARG A 213 -29.44 6.79 15.15
CA ARG A 213 -29.08 8.12 15.68
C ARG A 213 -27.63 8.17 16.12
N ILE A 214 -26.98 9.32 16.00
CA ILE A 214 -25.65 9.52 16.56
C ILE A 214 -25.72 9.45 18.09
N ASP A 215 -24.74 8.78 18.72
CA ASP A 215 -24.64 8.74 20.17
C ASP A 215 -24.44 10.16 20.73
N PRO A 216 -25.39 10.69 21.54
CA PRO A 216 -25.28 12.05 22.07
C PRO A 216 -24.18 12.21 23.13
N SER A 217 -23.68 11.12 23.72
CA SER A 217 -22.70 11.16 24.82
C SER A 217 -21.31 11.62 24.38
N ASP A 218 -20.84 11.14 23.24
CA ASP A 218 -19.49 11.42 22.71
C ASP A 218 -19.50 11.86 21.24
N ARG A 219 -20.67 11.87 20.58
CA ARG A 219 -20.84 12.11 19.15
C ARG A 219 -19.98 11.20 18.27
N LYS A 220 -19.62 10.02 18.78
CA LYS A 220 -18.78 9.03 18.12
C LYS A 220 -19.43 7.66 18.21
N GLY A 221 -20.28 7.37 17.23
CA GLY A 221 -20.99 6.11 17.13
C GLY A 221 -22.44 6.29 16.71
N VAL A 222 -23.05 5.18 16.33
CA VAL A 222 -24.44 5.12 15.88
C VAL A 222 -25.21 4.18 16.79
N ILE A 223 -26.30 4.67 17.36
CA ILE A 223 -27.25 3.88 18.11
C ILE A 223 -28.20 3.22 17.13
N LEU A 224 -28.32 1.90 17.20
CA LEU A 224 -29.36 1.11 16.55
C LEU A 224 -30.25 0.51 17.63
N ASP A 225 -31.54 0.89 17.60
CA ASP A 225 -32.58 0.19 18.36
C ASP A 225 -33.21 -0.92 17.50
N ALA A 226 -33.91 -1.84 18.15
CA ALA A 226 -34.65 -2.91 17.50
C ALA A 226 -35.43 -2.42 16.25
N GLY A 227 -35.22 -3.10 15.12
CA GLY A 227 -35.80 -2.78 13.82
C GLY A 227 -34.99 -1.78 12.99
N SER A 228 -33.97 -1.13 13.55
CA SER A 228 -33.11 -0.20 12.82
C SER A 228 -31.90 -0.91 12.20
N SER A 229 -31.44 -0.40 11.06
CA SER A 229 -30.24 -0.90 10.40
C SER A 229 -29.48 0.19 9.64
N MET A 230 -28.23 -0.11 9.36
CA MET A 230 -27.33 0.70 8.56
C MET A 230 -26.59 -0.22 7.59
N SER A 231 -26.37 0.27 6.36
CA SER A 231 -25.70 -0.50 5.33
C SER A 231 -24.82 0.36 4.43
N GLN A 232 -23.82 -0.25 3.83
CA GLN A 232 -22.96 0.37 2.83
C GLN A 232 -22.67 -0.64 1.71
N ARG A 233 -22.44 -0.14 0.49
CA ARG A 233 -22.07 -0.94 -0.68
C ARG A 233 -20.64 -0.61 -1.11
N PRO A 234 -19.62 -1.06 -0.37
CA PRO A 234 -18.24 -0.74 -0.71
C PRO A 234 -17.84 -1.41 -2.03
N GLN A 235 -17.01 -0.71 -2.81
CA GLN A 235 -16.36 -1.30 -3.98
C GLN A 235 -15.16 -2.11 -3.51
N LEU A 236 -15.16 -3.39 -3.91
CA LEU A 236 -14.04 -4.28 -3.65
C LEU A 236 -13.03 -4.17 -4.78
N SER A 237 -11.74 -4.25 -4.43
CA SER A 237 -10.68 -4.14 -5.43
C SER A 237 -10.08 -5.49 -5.81
N PHE A 238 -10.38 -6.56 -5.05
CA PHE A 238 -9.72 -7.85 -5.20
C PHE A 238 -10.72 -9.03 -5.14
N PRO A 239 -10.72 -9.98 -6.10
CA PRO A 239 -11.40 -11.27 -5.98
C PRO A 239 -10.91 -12.14 -4.81
N LEU A 240 -11.78 -13.09 -4.44
CA LEU A 240 -11.86 -13.71 -3.12
C LEU A 240 -11.09 -15.02 -3.00
N ASP A 241 -9.96 -14.98 -2.30
CA ASP A 241 -9.25 -16.23 -1.96
C ASP A 241 -9.41 -16.63 -0.47
N HIS A 242 -9.81 -15.70 0.42
CA HIS A 242 -9.79 -15.93 1.88
C HIS A 242 -11.04 -15.49 2.68
N GLY A 243 -12.14 -15.11 2.01
CA GLY A 243 -13.37 -14.63 2.68
C GLY A 243 -13.30 -13.17 3.12
N TYR A 244 -14.39 -12.67 3.71
CA TYR A 244 -14.52 -11.28 4.16
C TYR A 244 -14.43 -11.19 5.67
N HIS A 245 -13.57 -10.30 6.18
CA HIS A 245 -13.48 -10.10 7.62
C HIS A 245 -14.28 -8.86 8.01
N VAL A 246 -15.32 -9.06 8.81
CA VAL A 246 -16.11 -7.98 9.40
C VAL A 246 -15.73 -7.84 10.85
N TYR A 247 -15.31 -6.63 11.19
CA TYR A 247 -14.96 -6.26 12.55
C TYR A 247 -15.86 -5.13 13.04
N VAL A 248 -16.56 -5.33 14.15
CA VAL A 248 -17.47 -4.34 14.74
C VAL A 248 -17.15 -4.15 16.21
N GLU A 249 -16.77 -2.93 16.60
CA GLU A 249 -16.74 -2.50 18.01
C GLU A 249 -18.11 -1.90 18.33
N LEU A 250 -18.75 -2.41 19.37
CA LEU A 250 -20.07 -1.97 19.78
C LEU A 250 -20.29 -2.11 21.29
N GLU A 251 -21.36 -1.51 21.78
CA GLU A 251 -21.75 -1.55 23.19
C GLU A 251 -23.24 -1.81 23.32
N CYS A 252 -23.62 -2.86 24.05
CA CYS A 252 -25.01 -3.07 24.46
C CYS A 252 -25.26 -2.28 25.75
N ARG A 253 -26.15 -1.28 25.72
CA ARG A 253 -26.30 -0.35 26.87
C ARG A 253 -26.98 -1.00 28.07
N GLN A 254 -27.99 -1.84 27.83
CA GLN A 254 -28.81 -2.45 28.87
C GLN A 254 -29.37 -3.79 28.41
N GLY A 255 -29.44 -4.75 29.33
CA GLY A 255 -29.97 -6.08 29.05
C GLY A 255 -29.18 -6.80 27.97
N ASP A 256 -29.90 -7.53 27.13
CA ASP A 256 -29.34 -8.22 25.97
C ASP A 256 -29.84 -7.57 24.67
N ALA A 257 -29.02 -7.64 23.64
CA ALA A 257 -29.37 -7.21 22.28
C ALA A 257 -28.98 -8.29 21.28
N VAL A 258 -29.72 -8.37 20.18
CA VAL A 258 -29.38 -9.25 19.05
C VAL A 258 -29.08 -8.37 17.85
N VAL A 259 -27.88 -8.52 17.30
CA VAL A 259 -27.42 -7.80 16.12
C VAL A 259 -27.29 -8.78 14.96
N SER A 260 -27.75 -8.34 13.79
CA SER A 260 -27.54 -9.02 12.52
C SER A 260 -26.36 -8.41 11.78
N VAL A 261 -25.50 -9.27 11.25
CA VAL A 261 -24.43 -8.91 10.31
C VAL A 261 -24.71 -9.62 8.99
N ARG A 262 -24.71 -8.88 7.88
CA ARG A 262 -25.01 -9.42 6.56
C ARG A 262 -24.08 -8.86 5.52
N THR A 263 -23.52 -9.73 4.70
CA THR A 263 -22.78 -9.35 3.50
C THR A 263 -23.42 -9.80 2.21
N SER A 264 -24.41 -10.70 2.25
CA SER A 264 -25.16 -11.16 1.09
C SER A 264 -26.64 -11.35 1.44
N ASN A 265 -27.47 -11.60 0.41
CA ASN A 265 -28.87 -11.93 0.64
C ASN A 265 -29.03 -13.35 1.23
N ASP A 266 -28.09 -14.24 0.92
CA ASP A 266 -28.15 -15.66 1.25
C ASP A 266 -27.45 -16.00 2.57
N HIS A 267 -26.67 -15.07 3.13
CA HIS A 267 -25.94 -15.25 4.38
C HIS A 267 -26.31 -14.18 5.40
N PHE A 268 -26.48 -14.63 6.64
CA PHE A 268 -27.05 -13.86 7.74
C PHE A 268 -26.54 -14.44 9.06
N ASP A 269 -25.78 -13.63 9.79
CA ASP A 269 -25.28 -13.99 11.12
C ASP A 269 -26.01 -13.18 12.18
N GLU A 270 -26.53 -13.87 13.19
CA GLU A 270 -27.07 -13.26 14.40
C GLU A 270 -26.06 -13.40 15.54
N VAL A 271 -25.75 -12.28 16.18
CA VAL A 271 -24.88 -12.23 17.35
C VAL A 271 -25.68 -11.72 18.53
N THR A 272 -25.78 -12.55 19.57
CA THR A 272 -26.37 -12.16 20.85
C THR A 272 -25.32 -11.49 21.72
N LEU A 273 -25.66 -10.33 22.26
CA LEU A 273 -24.78 -9.45 23.02
C LEU A 273 -25.38 -9.22 24.40
N SER A 274 -24.57 -9.36 25.43
CA SER A 274 -24.88 -8.95 26.80
C SER A 274 -24.44 -7.50 27.04
N ALA A 275 -25.01 -6.88 28.09
CA ALA A 275 -24.68 -5.52 28.47
C ALA A 275 -23.16 -5.26 28.60
N GLY A 276 -22.72 -4.12 28.09
CA GLY A 276 -21.33 -3.67 28.09
C GLY A 276 -20.69 -3.63 26.69
N PRO A 277 -19.42 -3.21 26.61
CA PRO A 277 -18.66 -3.15 25.37
C PRO A 277 -18.30 -4.55 24.88
N GLN A 278 -18.47 -4.79 23.58
CA GLN A 278 -18.18 -6.05 22.91
C GLN A 278 -17.54 -5.82 21.53
N THR A 279 -17.03 -6.91 20.97
CA THR A 279 -16.47 -6.93 19.62
C THR A 279 -17.04 -8.13 18.87
N ILE A 280 -17.54 -7.86 17.67
CA ILE A 280 -17.88 -8.88 16.69
C ILE A 280 -16.70 -8.98 15.71
N ASP A 281 -16.12 -10.17 15.59
CA ASP A 281 -15.06 -10.48 14.62
C ASP A 281 -15.48 -11.74 13.86
N LEU A 282 -15.92 -11.55 12.62
CA LEU A 282 -16.52 -12.61 11.80
C LEU A 282 -15.80 -12.73 10.47
N THR A 283 -15.53 -13.96 10.06
CA THR A 283 -15.13 -14.30 8.69
C THR A 283 -16.35 -14.79 7.93
N LEU A 284 -16.81 -14.01 6.95
CA LEU A 284 -18.01 -14.28 6.16
C LEU A 284 -17.61 -14.93 4.83
N SER A 285 -18.31 -16.01 4.47
CA SER A 285 -18.00 -16.84 3.31
C SER A 285 -18.55 -16.30 1.99
N ALA A 286 -19.45 -15.31 2.03
CA ALA A 286 -20.10 -14.75 0.85
C ALA A 286 -20.30 -13.23 0.96
N TYR A 287 -20.28 -12.54 -0.19
CA TYR A 287 -20.61 -11.13 -0.31
C TYR A 287 -21.43 -10.87 -1.57
N GLY A 288 -22.58 -10.24 -1.38
CA GLY A 288 -23.54 -9.83 -2.40
C GLY A 288 -23.51 -8.33 -2.68
N GLY A 289 -22.38 -7.66 -2.48
CA GLY A 289 -22.23 -6.24 -2.84
C GLY A 289 -22.61 -5.24 -1.75
N PHE A 290 -22.74 -5.67 -0.50
CA PHE A 290 -23.05 -4.79 0.62
C PHE A 290 -22.56 -5.34 1.96
N LEU A 291 -22.43 -4.48 2.96
CA LEU A 291 -22.45 -4.82 4.37
C LEU A 291 -23.68 -4.17 5.00
N SER A 292 -24.43 -4.91 5.81
CA SER A 292 -25.55 -4.41 6.60
C SER A 292 -25.41 -4.86 8.04
N LEU A 293 -25.56 -3.91 8.97
CA LEU A 293 -25.68 -4.14 10.40
C LEU A 293 -27.08 -3.73 10.83
N GLY A 294 -27.81 -4.62 11.50
CA GLY A 294 -29.15 -4.33 12.01
C GLY A 294 -29.32 -4.77 13.45
N CYS A 295 -30.10 -4.03 14.23
CA CYS A 295 -30.49 -4.46 15.58
C CYS A 295 -31.85 -5.16 15.48
N LEU A 296 -31.88 -6.47 15.80
CA LEU A 296 -33.11 -7.27 15.76
C LEU A 296 -33.91 -7.12 17.05
N SER A 297 -33.20 -7.01 18.19
CA SER A 297 -33.78 -6.76 19.51
C SER A 297 -32.81 -5.97 20.39
N GLY A 298 -33.34 -5.25 21.38
CA GLY A 298 -32.55 -4.43 22.29
C GLY A 298 -32.09 -3.10 21.67
N SER A 299 -30.94 -2.60 22.15
CA SER A 299 -30.34 -1.35 21.70
C SER A 299 -28.82 -1.44 21.81
N VAL A 300 -28.12 -1.10 20.72
CA VAL A 300 -26.65 -1.13 20.65
C VAL A 300 -26.11 0.20 20.17
N VAL A 301 -24.92 0.57 20.66
CA VAL A 301 -24.11 1.64 20.09
C VAL A 301 -22.98 1.03 19.30
N ILE A 302 -22.97 1.24 17.99
CA ILE A 302 -21.87 0.85 17.12
C ILE A 302 -20.82 1.96 17.17
N ARG A 303 -19.60 1.62 17.58
CA ARG A 303 -18.47 2.55 17.71
C ARG A 303 -17.55 2.51 16.49
N ARG A 304 -17.39 1.33 15.91
CA ARG A 304 -16.54 1.11 14.74
C ARG A 304 -17.05 -0.06 13.93
N VAL A 305 -17.01 0.09 12.62
CA VAL A 305 -17.23 -0.99 11.65
C VAL A 305 -16.08 -0.98 10.68
N ARG A 306 -15.55 -2.17 10.37
CA ARG A 306 -14.56 -2.39 9.32
C ARG A 306 -14.98 -3.59 8.50
N LEU A 307 -14.73 -3.53 7.20
CA LEU A 307 -14.82 -4.66 6.29
C LEU A 307 -13.48 -4.77 5.60
N TYR A 308 -12.82 -5.91 5.76
CA TYR A 308 -11.55 -6.16 5.10
C TYR A 308 -11.76 -7.09 3.91
N ASP A 309 -11.33 -6.62 2.74
CA ASP A 309 -11.30 -7.43 1.52
C ASP A 309 -9.92 -8.03 1.24
N ARG A 310 -8.89 -7.61 1.99
CA ARG A 310 -7.52 -8.12 1.88
C ARG A 310 -6.70 -7.83 3.13
N TYR A 311 -5.67 -8.65 3.34
CA TYR A 311 -4.51 -8.32 4.17
C TYR A 311 -3.29 -8.16 3.28
N TYR A 312 -2.65 -7.00 3.35
CA TYR A 312 -1.38 -6.78 2.68
C TYR A 312 -0.27 -7.39 3.53
N SER A 313 0.50 -8.30 2.92
CA SER A 313 1.61 -8.99 3.55
C SER A 313 2.88 -8.79 2.76
N GLN A 314 3.94 -8.51 3.50
CA GLN A 314 5.32 -8.44 3.00
C GLN A 314 6.19 -9.53 3.63
N GLY A 315 5.54 -10.58 4.14
CA GLY A 315 6.17 -11.67 4.87
C GLY A 315 6.49 -11.36 6.34
N GLY A 316 5.75 -10.41 6.92
CA GLY A 316 5.85 -9.99 8.31
C GLY A 316 5.03 -10.86 9.28
N ARG A 317 4.67 -10.27 10.42
CA ARG A 317 3.79 -10.85 11.44
C ARG A 317 2.33 -10.75 11.01
N GLN A 318 1.50 -11.62 11.54
CA GLN A 318 0.05 -11.51 11.39
C GLN A 318 -0.49 -10.24 12.07
N PRO A 319 -1.72 -9.79 11.75
CA PRO A 319 -2.30 -8.57 12.34
C PRO A 319 -2.39 -8.59 13.88
N ASN A 320 -2.49 -9.77 14.49
CA ASN A 320 -2.50 -9.98 15.94
C ASN A 320 -1.09 -9.92 16.59
N GLY A 321 -0.03 -9.75 15.79
CA GLY A 321 1.36 -9.70 16.24
C GLY A 321 2.07 -11.06 16.32
N GLU A 322 1.36 -12.16 16.09
CA GLU A 322 1.96 -13.50 16.02
C GLU A 322 2.89 -13.61 14.81
N GLU A 323 3.91 -14.46 14.92
CA GLU A 323 4.83 -14.67 13.81
C GLU A 323 4.08 -15.25 12.60
N GLY A 324 4.17 -14.56 11.46
CA GLY A 324 3.66 -15.07 10.21
C GLY A 324 4.48 -16.28 9.76
N SER A 325 3.88 -17.15 8.96
CA SER A 325 4.54 -18.38 8.45
C SER A 325 5.82 -18.08 7.67
N THR A 326 5.93 -16.88 7.11
CA THR A 326 7.06 -16.43 6.29
C THR A 326 8.08 -15.60 7.06
N TYR A 327 7.68 -14.92 8.16
CA TYR A 327 8.59 -14.12 8.99
C TYR A 327 9.71 -14.97 9.62
N GLY A 328 9.42 -16.24 9.93
CA GLY A 328 10.43 -17.18 10.42
C GLY A 328 11.65 -17.31 9.49
N TYR A 329 11.45 -17.25 8.17
CA TYR A 329 12.55 -17.29 7.20
C TYR A 329 13.40 -16.01 7.22
N PHE A 330 12.76 -14.84 7.32
CA PHE A 330 13.49 -13.57 7.44
C PHE A 330 14.35 -13.56 8.71
N LYS A 331 13.76 -13.95 9.85
CA LYS A 331 14.47 -14.05 11.13
C LYS A 331 15.67 -14.99 11.05
N LYS A 332 15.45 -16.21 10.55
CA LYS A 332 16.48 -17.25 10.37
C LYS A 332 17.67 -16.72 9.56
N HIS A 333 17.44 -16.10 8.40
CA HIS A 333 18.52 -15.78 7.46
C HIS A 333 19.11 -14.38 7.62
N PHE A 334 18.36 -13.38 8.07
CA PHE A 334 18.83 -11.99 8.16
C PHE A 334 19.14 -11.49 9.57
N LEU A 335 18.54 -12.10 10.61
CA LEU A 335 18.70 -11.66 12.00
C LEU A 335 19.56 -12.61 12.84
N GLU A 336 19.34 -13.93 12.70
CA GLU A 336 20.01 -14.94 13.53
C GLU A 336 21.38 -15.36 12.97
N ASN A 337 21.54 -15.39 11.64
CA ASN A 337 22.79 -15.78 10.97
C ASN A 337 23.83 -14.65 10.85
N ARG A 338 23.73 -13.56 11.63
CA ARG A 338 24.74 -12.47 11.66
C ARG A 338 25.91 -12.73 12.62
N ALA A 339 26.11 -13.98 13.06
CA ALA A 339 27.15 -14.38 14.02
C ALA A 339 28.46 -14.78 13.34
#